data_AF-A0A6N9UIH4-F1
#
_entry.id   AF-A0A6N9UIH4-F1
#
_cell.length_a   1.000
_cell.length_b   1.000
_cell.length_c   1.000
_cell.angle_alpha   90.00
_cell.angle_beta   90.00
_cell.angle_gamma   90.00
#
_symmetry.space_group_name_H-M   'P 1'
#
loop_
_entity.id
_entity.type
_entity.pdbx_description
1 polymer ?
#
loop_
_entity_poly.entity_id
_entity_poly.type
_entity_poly.pdbx_seq_one_letter_code
_entity_poly.pdbx_strand_id
1 'polypeptide(L)'
;AEAVPVALALARAAGGRIAEAVPAAACLSRVADSAPALAGALTGALGGGASVPASWRDACRTLPGCVLPRLTGTDLVELAALLHAAQPSRTEGRGTP
;
A
#
# COMPACT_ATOMS: atom_id res chain seq x y z
N ALA A 1 16.02 -11.66 0.09
CA ALA A 1 14.81 -10.95 -0.38
C ALA A 1 14.40 -10.03 0.75
N GLU A 2 14.79 -8.75 0.67
CA GLU A 2 14.86 -7.87 1.86
C GLU A 2 13.73 -6.82 1.93
N ALA A 3 12.90 -6.69 0.89
CA ALA A 3 11.90 -5.63 0.82
C ALA A 3 10.90 -5.69 1.99
N VAL A 4 10.51 -6.89 2.42
CA VAL A 4 9.60 -7.10 3.55
C VAL A 4 10.19 -6.62 4.87
N PRO A 5 11.34 -7.14 5.34
CA PRO A 5 11.93 -6.66 6.58
C PRO A 5 12.31 -5.17 6.54
N VAL A 6 12.77 -4.66 5.39
CA VAL A 6 13.09 -3.23 5.23
C VAL A 6 11.84 -2.35 5.36
N ALA A 7 10.74 -2.69 4.67
CA ALA A 7 9.49 -1.93 4.75
C ALA A 7 8.92 -1.92 6.16
N LEU A 8 8.96 -3.06 6.86
CA LEU A 8 8.52 -3.16 8.25
C LEU A 8 9.39 -2.31 9.19
N ALA A 9 10.71 -2.38 9.03
CA ALA A 9 11.64 -1.59 9.84
C ALA A 9 11.41 -0.08 9.65
N LEU A 10 11.21 0.36 8.41
CA LEU A 10 10.93 1.77 8.10
C LEU A 10 9.56 2.22 8.62
N ALA A 11 8.51 1.40 8.44
CA ALA A 11 7.18 1.69 8.98
C ALA A 11 7.24 1.85 10.52
N ARG A 12 8.01 0.99 11.19
CA ARG A 12 8.22 1.08 12.64
C ARG A 12 9.04 2.31 13.03
N ALA A 13 10.13 2.61 12.32
CA ALA A 13 10.99 3.76 12.60
C ALA A 13 10.23 5.10 12.40
N ALA A 14 9.35 5.16 11.41
CA ALA A 14 8.47 6.29 11.14
C ALA A 14 7.26 6.37 12.08
N GLY A 15 7.11 5.44 13.03
CA GLY A 15 5.92 5.39 13.91
C GLY A 15 4.60 5.25 13.15
N GLY A 16 4.61 4.53 12.02
CA GLY A 16 3.44 4.35 11.17
C GLY A 16 3.14 5.53 10.23
N ARG A 17 3.95 6.60 10.20
CA ARG A 17 3.71 7.77 9.35
C ARG A 17 4.10 7.50 7.90
N ILE A 18 3.11 7.39 7.02
CA ILE A 18 3.32 7.10 5.59
C ILE A 18 4.19 8.15 4.89
N ALA A 19 4.03 9.43 5.24
CA ALA A 19 4.78 10.55 4.68
C ALA A 19 6.28 10.51 4.99
N GLU A 20 6.70 9.72 6.00
CA GLU A 20 8.10 9.50 6.33
C GLU A 20 8.60 8.14 5.82
N ALA A 21 7.82 7.08 5.99
CA ALA A 21 8.23 5.73 5.63
C ALA A 21 8.41 5.53 4.12
N VAL A 22 7.50 6.07 3.30
CA VAL A 22 7.52 5.86 1.84
C VAL A 22 8.72 6.56 1.16
N PRO A 23 9.00 7.85 1.43
CA PRO A 23 10.18 8.50 0.86
C PRO A 23 11.49 7.87 1.35
N ALA A 24 11.57 7.50 2.64
CA ALA A 24 12.75 6.81 3.16
C ALA A 24 13.01 5.47 2.45
N ALA A 25 11.96 4.70 2.17
CA ALA A 25 12.07 3.46 1.40
C ALA A 25 12.51 3.71 -0.04
N ALA A 26 12.04 4.78 -0.67
CA ALA A 26 12.40 5.14 -2.05
C ALA A 26 13.88 5.54 -2.19
N CYS A 27 14.48 6.06 -1.13
CA CYS A 27 15.91 6.38 -1.09
C CYS A 27 16.83 5.14 -1.01
N LEU A 28 16.29 3.94 -0.78
CA LEU A 28 17.06 2.70 -0.72
C LEU A 28 17.11 2.03 -2.09
N SER A 29 18.08 2.42 -2.93
CA SER A 29 18.16 2.01 -4.34
C SER A 29 18.02 0.50 -4.58
N ARG A 30 18.52 -0.34 -3.65
CA ARG A 30 18.45 -1.80 -3.76
C ARG A 30 17.02 -2.34 -3.78
N VAL A 31 16.07 -1.66 -3.13
CA VAL A 31 14.70 -2.14 -2.92
C VAL A 31 13.65 -1.11 -3.34
N ALA A 32 14.05 -0.07 -4.07
CA ALA A 32 13.21 1.07 -4.41
C ALA A 32 11.96 0.70 -5.24
N ASP A 33 11.98 -0.41 -5.98
CA ASP A 33 10.82 -0.84 -6.78
C ASP A 33 9.66 -1.40 -5.94
N SER A 34 9.97 -1.98 -4.76
CA SER A 34 8.99 -2.75 -3.99
C SER A 34 8.86 -2.33 -2.52
N ALA A 35 9.92 -1.83 -1.89
CA ALA A 35 9.87 -1.38 -0.50
C ALA A 35 8.93 -0.18 -0.28
N PRO A 36 8.86 0.85 -1.15
CA PRO A 36 7.92 1.96 -0.96
C PRO A 36 6.46 1.52 -1.02
N ALA A 37 6.12 0.60 -1.94
CA ALA A 37 4.78 0.06 -2.07
C ALA A 37 4.37 -0.70 -0.80
N LEU A 38 5.25 -1.54 -0.26
CA LEU A 38 4.98 -2.30 0.95
C LEU A 38 4.95 -1.42 2.21
N ALA A 39 5.86 -0.44 2.33
CA ALA A 39 5.84 0.53 3.43
C ALA A 39 4.55 1.36 3.41
N GLY A 40 4.11 1.78 2.22
CA GLY A 40 2.83 2.48 2.02
C GLY A 40 1.62 1.63 2.41
N ALA A 41 1.61 0.35 2.04
CA ALA A 41 0.55 -0.58 2.43
C ALA A 41 0.47 -0.80 3.94
N LEU A 42 1.61 -1.01 4.61
CA LEU A 42 1.67 -1.20 6.07
C LEU A 42 1.23 0.05 6.84
N THR A 43 1.80 1.20 6.49
CA THR A 43 1.47 2.48 7.14
C THR A 43 0.04 2.91 6.83
N GLY A 44 -0.45 2.69 5.60
CA GLY A 44 -1.83 2.94 5.21
C GLY A 44 -2.84 2.02 5.90
N ALA A 45 -2.49 0.76 6.17
CA ALA A 45 -3.35 -0.14 6.96
C ALA A 45 -3.44 0.29 8.44
N LEU A 46 -2.35 0.83 9.00
CA LEU A 46 -2.31 1.32 10.38
C LEU A 46 -3.00 2.68 10.55
N GLY A 47 -2.80 3.60 9.60
CA GLY A 47 -3.29 4.98 9.67
C GLY A 47 -4.59 5.26 8.90
N GLY A 48 -5.06 4.29 8.08
CA GLY A 48 -6.18 4.46 7.17
C GLY A 48 -5.88 5.40 5.99
N GLY A 49 -6.83 5.49 5.05
CA GLY A 49 -6.69 6.31 3.84
C GLY A 49 -6.53 7.81 4.12
N ALA A 50 -7.05 8.31 5.25
CA ALA A 50 -6.90 9.70 5.68
C ALA A 50 -5.45 10.08 6.02
N SER A 51 -4.62 9.10 6.43
CA SER A 51 -3.20 9.34 6.76
C SER A 51 -2.32 9.67 5.56
N VAL A 52 -2.77 9.34 4.34
CA VAL A 52 -2.06 9.66 3.10
C VAL A 52 -2.13 11.19 2.85
N PRO A 53 -1.05 11.87 2.43
CA PRO A 53 -1.13 13.26 2.02
C PRO A 53 -2.18 13.48 0.91
N ALA A 54 -2.98 14.55 1.01
CA ALA A 54 -4.04 14.81 0.04
C ALA A 54 -3.52 14.90 -1.41
N SER A 55 -2.39 15.60 -1.60
CA SER A 55 -1.74 15.70 -2.91
C SER A 55 -1.36 14.35 -3.52
N TRP A 56 -0.96 13.37 -2.70
CA TRP A 56 -0.64 12.02 -3.18
C TRP A 56 -1.90 11.25 -3.54
N ARG A 57 -2.95 11.36 -2.73
CA ARG A 57 -4.24 10.76 -3.06
C ARG A 57 -4.77 11.31 -4.36
N ASP A 58 -4.78 12.63 -4.53
CA ASP A 58 -5.31 13.28 -5.73
C ASP A 58 -4.51 12.89 -6.98
N ALA A 59 -3.17 12.83 -6.88
CA ALA A 59 -2.30 12.41 -7.98
C ALA A 59 -2.47 10.93 -8.37
N CYS A 60 -2.81 10.05 -7.41
CA CYS A 60 -2.96 8.62 -7.65
C CYS A 60 -4.43 8.16 -7.80
N ARG A 61 -5.39 9.07 -7.65
CA ARG A 61 -6.82 8.72 -7.59
C ARG A 61 -7.31 8.08 -8.87
N THR A 62 -6.97 8.67 -10.01
CA THR A 62 -7.37 8.14 -11.32
C THR A 62 -6.21 7.36 -11.94
N LEU A 63 -6.45 6.08 -12.21
CA LEU A 63 -5.42 5.22 -12.77
C LEU A 63 -5.11 5.58 -14.24
N PRO A 64 -3.84 5.76 -14.62
CA PRO A 64 -3.46 6.10 -16.00
C PRO A 64 -3.44 4.89 -16.94
N GLY A 65 -3.47 3.66 -16.39
CA GLY A 65 -3.46 2.42 -17.17
C GLY A 65 -2.11 2.04 -17.81
N CYS A 66 -0.99 2.56 -17.31
CA CYS A 66 0.34 2.34 -17.91
C CYS A 66 0.72 0.85 -18.05
N VAL A 67 0.46 0.04 -17.02
CA VAL A 67 0.77 -1.41 -17.01
C VAL A 67 -0.46 -2.25 -17.34
N LEU A 68 -1.65 -1.74 -17.02
CA LEU A 68 -2.94 -2.38 -17.23
C LEU A 68 -3.89 -1.41 -17.94
N PRO A 69 -3.88 -1.38 -19.29
CA PRO A 69 -4.66 -0.40 -20.07
C PRO A 69 -6.18 -0.47 -19.82
N ARG A 70 -6.69 -1.61 -19.35
CA ARG A 70 -8.11 -1.78 -19.01
C ARG A 70 -8.53 -1.03 -17.74
N LEU A 71 -7.57 -0.55 -16.94
CA LEU A 71 -7.82 0.21 -15.72
C LEU A 71 -7.73 1.73 -15.93
N THR A 72 -7.50 2.20 -17.15
CA THR A 72 -7.44 3.63 -17.44
C THR A 72 -8.73 4.33 -17.05
N GLY A 73 -8.64 5.40 -16.27
CA GLY A 73 -9.79 6.19 -15.83
C GLY A 73 -10.51 5.64 -14.59
N THR A 74 -10.11 4.48 -14.07
CA THR A 74 -10.69 3.91 -12.84
C THR A 74 -10.25 4.69 -11.60
N ASP A 75 -11.19 4.96 -10.68
CA ASP A 75 -10.89 5.51 -9.35
C ASP A 75 -10.29 4.40 -8.45
N LEU A 76 -9.06 4.60 -7.99
CA LEU A 76 -8.33 3.66 -7.15
C LEU A 76 -9.03 3.39 -5.80
N VAL A 77 -9.71 4.40 -5.23
CA VAL A 77 -10.43 4.27 -3.95
C VAL A 77 -11.70 3.44 -4.15
N GLU A 78 -12.41 3.67 -5.25
CA GLU A 78 -13.56 2.84 -5.62
C GLU A 78 -13.15 1.39 -5.86
N LEU A 79 -12.06 1.18 -6.61
CA LEU A 79 -11.50 -0.16 -6.82
C LEU A 79 -11.13 -0.85 -5.50
N ALA A 80 -10.51 -0.13 -4.57
CA ALA A 80 -10.20 -0.67 -3.24
C ALA A 80 -11.46 -1.05 -2.46
N ALA A 81 -12.53 -0.26 -2.55
CA ALA A 81 -13.81 -0.56 -1.92
C ALA A 81 -14.46 -1.83 -2.50
N LEU A 82 -14.44 -1.98 -3.83
CA LEU A 82 -14.93 -3.18 -4.51
C LEU A 82 -14.12 -4.42 -4.11
N LEU A 83 -12.79 -4.32 -4.03
CA LEU A 83 -11.92 -5.41 -3.58
C LEU A 83 -12.19 -5.81 -2.13
N HIS A 84 -12.50 -4.83 -1.27
CA HIS A 84 -12.88 -5.08 0.12
C HIS A 84 -14.22 -5.82 0.20
N ALA A 85 -15.23 -5.39 -0.58
CA ALA A 85 -16.53 -6.04 -0.63
C ALA A 85 -16.47 -7.47 -1.23
N ALA A 86 -15.53 -7.71 -2.16
CA ALA A 86 -15.31 -9.01 -2.77
C ALA A 86 -14.43 -9.95 -1.94
N GLN A 87 -13.97 -9.56 -0.75
CA GLN A 87 -13.14 -10.44 0.08
C GLN A 87 -13.92 -11.72 0.41
N PRO A 88 -13.41 -12.91 0.06
CA PRO A 88 -14.06 -14.14 0.45
C PRO A 88 -14.12 -14.22 1.97
N SER A 89 -15.25 -14.71 2.52
CA SER A 89 -15.36 -15.05 3.93
C SER A 89 -14.19 -15.98 4.26
N ARG A 90 -13.27 -15.50 5.11
CA ARG A 90 -12.04 -16.21 5.46
C ARG A 90 -12.43 -17.55 6.07
N THR A 91 -12.49 -18.62 5.28
CA THR A 91 -12.75 -19.96 5.77
C THR A 91 -11.69 -20.27 6.80
N GLU A 92 -12.14 -20.50 8.03
CA GLU A 92 -11.32 -20.73 9.20
C GLU A 92 -10.41 -21.95 8.96
N GLY A 93 -9.16 -21.69 8.60
CA GLY A 93 -8.07 -22.63 8.81
C GLY A 93 -7.73 -22.68 10.30
N ARG A 94 -8.69 -23.09 11.14
CA ARG A 94 -8.39 -23.50 12.52
C ARG A 94 -8.17 -25.00 12.48
N GLY A 95 -6.91 -25.38 12.63
CA GLY A 95 -6.50 -26.77 12.77
C GLY A 95 -7.37 -27.47 13.80
N THR A 96 -7.88 -28.63 13.42
CA THR A 96 -8.26 -29.67 14.36
C THR A 96 -7.00 -30.12 15.13
N PRO A 97 -7.12 -30.39 16.44
CA PRO A 97 -6.00 -30.71 17.33
C PRO A 97 -5.25 -31.99 16.95
#